data_AF-A0A916Q7U5-F1
#
_entry.id   AF-A0A916Q7U5-F1
#
_cell.length_a   1.000
_cell.length_b   1.000
_cell.length_c   1.000
_cell.angle_alpha   90.00
_cell.angle_beta   90.00
_cell.angle_gamma   90.00
#
_symmetry.space_group_name_H-M   'P 1'
#
loop_
_entity.id
_entity.type
_entity.pdbx_description
1 polymer ?
#
loop_
_entity_poly.entity_id
_entity_poly.type
_entity_poly.pdbx_seq_one_letter_code
_entity_poly.pdbx_strand_id
1 'polypeptide(L)'
;MTKYIKNVNAYLSQMKIKQTYISLKTGINQKKLSRILTGAQDITSIDMEKIASALGQKVEFFLSDSFQIPVIDEYGPEKIAFYAGNPTKKQEELAQKLVKFVENIDEILSADYRFLNISEE
;
A
#
# COMPACT_ATOMS: atom_id res chain seq x y z
N MET A 1 -12.04 -6.04 -19.46
CA MET A 1 -11.55 -6.03 -18.07
C MET A 1 -12.31 -7.09 -17.27
N THR A 2 -11.61 -8.05 -16.67
CA THR A 2 -12.22 -9.19 -15.95
C THR A 2 -12.88 -8.73 -14.64
N LYS A 3 -13.81 -9.53 -14.13
CA LYS A 3 -14.50 -9.27 -12.85
C LYS A 3 -13.53 -9.10 -11.69
N TYR A 4 -12.52 -9.98 -11.62
CA TYR A 4 -11.44 -9.91 -10.66
C TYR A 4 -10.74 -8.54 -10.65
N ILE A 5 -10.32 -8.05 -11.82
CA ILE A 5 -9.61 -6.77 -11.94
C ILE A 5 -10.51 -5.60 -11.52
N LYS A 6 -11.80 -5.62 -11.89
CA LYS A 6 -12.76 -4.60 -11.46
C LYS A 6 -12.86 -4.54 -9.93
N ASN A 7 -13.00 -5.69 -9.28
CA ASN A 7 -13.13 -5.78 -7.82
C ASN A 7 -11.83 -5.36 -7.11
N VAL A 8 -10.67 -5.77 -7.63
CA VAL A 8 -9.37 -5.31 -7.13
C VAL A 8 -9.24 -3.78 -7.26
N ASN A 9 -9.55 -3.20 -8.41
CA ASN A 9 -9.47 -1.74 -8.60
C ASN A 9 -10.40 -0.97 -7.65
N ALA A 10 -11.62 -1.46 -7.43
CA ALA A 10 -12.54 -0.88 -6.46
C ALA A 10 -11.98 -0.97 -5.03
N TYR A 11 -11.43 -2.12 -4.64
CA TYR A 11 -10.79 -2.31 -3.33
C TYR A 11 -9.63 -1.33 -3.12
N LEU A 12 -8.74 -1.20 -4.11
CA LEU A 12 -7.59 -0.30 -4.05
C LEU A 12 -8.03 1.16 -3.89
N SER A 13 -9.06 1.57 -4.62
CA SER A 13 -9.60 2.93 -4.56
C SER A 13 -10.20 3.24 -3.19
N GLN A 14 -11.06 2.36 -2.68
CA GLN A 14 -11.73 2.57 -1.39
C GLN A 14 -10.77 2.47 -0.21
N MET A 15 -9.82 1.54 -0.24
CA MET A 15 -8.79 1.39 0.79
C MET A 15 -7.63 2.39 0.65
N LYS A 16 -7.65 3.26 -0.37
CA LYS A 16 -6.56 4.20 -0.73
C LYS A 16 -5.19 3.54 -0.86
N ILE A 17 -5.15 2.30 -1.36
CA ILE A 17 -3.92 1.53 -1.55
C ILE A 17 -3.28 1.89 -2.90
N LYS A 18 -2.03 2.35 -2.87
CA LYS A 18 -1.28 2.65 -4.09
C LYS A 18 -0.83 1.37 -4.80
N GLN A 19 -0.85 1.37 -6.12
CA GLN A 19 -0.37 0.26 -6.94
C GLN A 19 1.09 -0.14 -6.65
N THR A 20 1.93 0.85 -6.30
CA THR A 20 3.35 0.62 -5.92
C THR A 20 3.49 -0.34 -4.74
N TYR A 21 2.54 -0.33 -3.80
CA TYR A 21 2.51 -1.26 -2.67
C TYR A 21 2.38 -2.72 -3.13
N ILE A 22 1.44 -2.99 -4.04
CA ILE A 22 1.22 -4.34 -4.57
C ILE A 22 2.46 -4.80 -5.32
N SER A 23 3.06 -3.93 -6.13
CA SER A 23 4.29 -4.22 -6.87
C SER A 23 5.43 -4.63 -5.92
N LEU A 24 5.63 -3.87 -4.84
CA LEU A 24 6.63 -4.17 -3.81
C LEU A 24 6.36 -5.51 -3.10
N LYS A 25 5.11 -5.75 -2.72
CA LYS A 25 4.74 -6.93 -1.91
C LYS A 25 4.67 -8.24 -2.71
N THR A 26 4.35 -8.15 -3.99
CA THR A 26 4.23 -9.32 -4.88
C THR A 26 5.49 -9.62 -5.70
N GLY A 27 6.40 -8.65 -5.80
CA GLY A 27 7.54 -8.70 -6.72
C GLY A 27 7.17 -8.53 -8.19
N ILE A 28 5.90 -8.23 -8.51
CA ILE A 28 5.45 -7.98 -9.88
C ILE A 28 5.97 -6.61 -10.32
N ASN A 29 6.63 -6.54 -11.49
CA ASN A 29 7.09 -5.27 -12.05
C ASN A 29 5.94 -4.26 -12.19
N GLN A 30 6.16 -3.01 -11.78
CA GLN A 30 5.14 -1.96 -11.79
C GLN A 30 4.51 -1.74 -13.17
N LYS A 31 5.28 -1.83 -14.25
CA LYS A 31 4.75 -1.72 -15.63
C LYS A 31 3.86 -2.90 -16.00
N LYS A 32 4.24 -4.13 -15.60
CA LYS A 32 3.41 -5.33 -15.79
C LYS A 32 2.10 -5.20 -15.00
N LEU A 33 2.19 -4.82 -13.73
CA LEU A 33 1.01 -4.63 -12.89
C LEU A 33 0.08 -3.55 -13.44
N SER A 34 0.64 -2.45 -13.99
CA SER A 34 -0.17 -1.38 -14.58
C SER A 34 -0.98 -1.89 -15.76
N ARG A 35 -0.34 -2.63 -16.67
CA ARG A 35 -1.02 -3.24 -17.83
C ARG A 35 -2.10 -4.25 -17.42
N ILE A 36 -1.87 -5.00 -16.35
CA ILE A 36 -2.88 -5.90 -15.79
C ILE A 36 -4.08 -5.12 -15.25
N LEU A 37 -3.84 -4.11 -14.40
CA LEU A 37 -4.92 -3.34 -13.76
C LEU A 37 -5.73 -2.50 -14.76
N THR A 38 -5.12 -2.06 -15.87
CA THR A 38 -5.80 -1.38 -16.97
C THR A 38 -6.47 -2.34 -17.96
N GLY A 39 -6.20 -3.64 -17.86
CA GLY A 39 -6.74 -4.67 -18.76
C GLY A 39 -6.06 -4.71 -20.13
N ALA A 40 -4.90 -4.07 -20.29
CA ALA A 40 -4.06 -4.17 -21.49
C ALA A 40 -3.31 -5.52 -21.59
N GLN A 41 -3.20 -6.23 -20.47
CA GLN A 41 -2.62 -7.57 -20.40
C GLN A 41 -3.53 -8.48 -19.58
N ASP A 42 -3.74 -9.72 -20.05
CA ASP A 42 -4.48 -10.73 -19.30
C ASP A 42 -3.74 -11.14 -18.03
N ILE A 43 -4.51 -11.39 -16.98
CA ILE A 43 -4.02 -11.80 -15.68
C ILE A 43 -3.94 -13.32 -15.59
N THR A 44 -2.81 -13.85 -15.10
CA THR A 44 -2.63 -15.28 -14.86
C THR A 44 -3.14 -15.69 -13.48
N SER A 45 -3.47 -16.95 -13.25
CA SER A 45 -3.90 -17.44 -11.93
C SER A 45 -2.85 -17.18 -10.84
N ILE A 46 -1.56 -17.32 -11.18
CA ILE A 46 -0.45 -17.02 -10.26
C ILE A 46 -0.41 -15.53 -9.91
N ASP A 47 -0.64 -14.65 -10.89
CA ASP A 47 -0.70 -13.21 -10.63
C ASP A 47 -1.94 -12.86 -9.77
N MET A 48 -3.09 -13.55 -9.96
CA MET A 48 -4.27 -13.39 -9.10
C MET A 48 -3.95 -13.76 -7.64
N GLU A 49 -3.37 -14.93 -7.39
CA GLU A 49 -3.00 -15.38 -6.03
C GLU A 49 -2.04 -14.42 -5.36
N LYS A 50 -1.00 -13.97 -6.08
CA LYS A 50 -0.04 -12.99 -5.54
C LYS A 50 -0.71 -11.68 -5.15
N ILE A 51 -1.57 -11.14 -6.01
CA ILE A 51 -2.27 -9.88 -5.76
C ILE A 51 -3.23 -10.03 -4.57
N ALA A 52 -4.03 -11.10 -4.53
CA ALA A 52 -4.96 -11.34 -3.44
C ALA A 52 -4.23 -11.51 -2.10
N SER A 53 -3.16 -12.32 -2.07
CA SER A 53 -2.31 -12.52 -0.90
C SER A 53 -1.65 -11.22 -0.43
N ALA A 54 -1.17 -10.38 -1.34
CA ALA A 54 -0.62 -9.07 -1.01
C ALA A 54 -1.67 -8.15 -0.34
N LEU A 55 -2.93 -8.27 -0.75
CA LEU A 55 -4.06 -7.54 -0.16
C LEU A 55 -4.64 -8.21 1.10
N GLY A 56 -4.09 -9.36 1.53
CA GLY A 56 -4.53 -10.09 2.72
C GLY A 56 -5.89 -10.76 2.55
N GLN A 57 -6.32 -11.01 1.30
CA GLN A 57 -7.59 -11.61 0.96
C GLN A 57 -7.37 -12.87 0.12
N LYS A 58 -8.39 -13.71 0.02
CA LYS A 58 -8.35 -14.87 -0.89
C LYS A 58 -8.77 -14.48 -2.31
N VAL A 59 -8.39 -15.26 -3.32
CA VAL A 59 -8.75 -14.98 -4.72
C VAL A 59 -10.27 -15.01 -4.90
N GLU A 60 -10.95 -15.91 -4.19
CA GLU A 60 -12.41 -16.06 -4.22
C GLU A 60 -13.13 -14.80 -3.74
N PHE A 61 -12.52 -14.02 -2.84
CA PHE A 61 -13.11 -12.76 -2.38
C PHE A 61 -13.31 -11.79 -3.54
N PHE A 62 -12.31 -11.64 -4.41
CA PHE A 62 -12.39 -10.76 -5.58
C PHE A 62 -13.15 -11.40 -6.76
N LEU A 63 -13.37 -12.71 -6.76
CA LEU A 63 -14.21 -13.40 -7.75
C LEU A 63 -15.69 -13.48 -7.33
N SER A 64 -16.01 -13.25 -6.07
CA SER A 64 -17.37 -13.32 -5.52
C SER A 64 -18.34 -12.37 -6.22
N ASP A 65 -19.59 -12.81 -6.41
CA ASP A 65 -20.70 -11.98 -6.89
C ASP A 65 -21.15 -10.97 -5.83
N SER A 66 -21.05 -11.33 -4.55
CA SER A 66 -21.39 -10.47 -3.41
C SER A 66 -20.16 -9.73 -2.89
N PHE A 67 -19.41 -9.06 -3.76
CA PHE A 67 -18.22 -8.32 -3.39
C PHE A 67 -18.60 -7.07 -2.58
N GLN A 68 -18.24 -7.05 -1.30
CA GLN A 68 -18.44 -5.91 -0.41
C GLN A 68 -17.10 -5.45 0.14
N ILE A 69 -16.81 -4.17 -0.03
CA ILE A 69 -15.62 -3.55 0.52
C ILE A 69 -16.01 -2.93 1.87
N PRO A 70 -15.27 -3.21 2.96
CA PRO A 70 -15.49 -2.53 4.24
C PRO A 70 -15.49 -1.01 4.06
N VAL A 71 -16.53 -0.34 4.54
CA VAL A 71 -16.61 1.12 4.53
C VAL A 71 -15.56 1.63 5.51
N ILE A 72 -14.58 2.39 5.02
CA ILE A 72 -13.72 3.19 5.87
C ILE A 72 -14.55 4.41 6.22
N ASP A 73 -15.15 4.46 7.41
CA ASP A 73 -15.78 5.68 7.89
C ASP A 73 -14.78 6.84 7.80
N GLU A 74 -15.17 7.93 7.16
CA GLU A 74 -14.37 9.16 7.02
C GLU A 74 -14.07 9.84 8.37
N TYR A 75 -14.53 9.26 9.49
CA TYR A 75 -14.48 9.80 10.85
C TYR A 75 -13.53 9.06 11.80
N GLY A 76 -12.39 8.57 11.31
CA GLY A 76 -11.26 8.17 12.14
C GLY A 76 -10.08 9.11 11.89
N PRO A 77 -9.69 9.99 12.83
CA PRO A 77 -8.53 10.86 12.63
C PRO A 77 -7.31 9.99 12.37
N GLU A 78 -6.70 10.15 11.19
CA GLU A 78 -5.31 9.80 10.90
C GLU A 78 -4.84 8.41 11.38
N LYS A 79 -5.72 7.42 11.39
CA LYS A 79 -5.29 6.03 11.51
C LYS A 79 -4.76 5.62 10.15
N ILE A 80 -3.48 5.89 9.92
CA ILE A 80 -2.74 5.28 8.81
C ILE A 80 -3.01 3.78 8.91
N ALA A 81 -3.73 3.23 7.93
CA ALA A 81 -4.20 1.85 7.90
C ALA A 81 -3.03 0.88 7.65
N PHE A 82 -2.06 0.88 8.56
CA PHE A 82 -0.79 0.18 8.37
C PHE A 82 -0.91 -1.33 8.60
N TYR A 83 -1.99 -1.83 9.22
CA TYR A 83 -2.14 -3.25 9.51
C TYR A 83 -3.60 -3.68 9.44
N ALA A 84 -3.86 -4.81 8.77
CA ALA A 84 -5.15 -5.50 8.69
C ALA A 84 -5.51 -6.18 10.03
N GLY A 85 -5.53 -5.40 11.12
CA GLY A 85 -5.79 -5.82 12.50
C GLY A 85 -5.47 -4.71 13.51
N ASN A 86 -5.93 -4.87 14.76
CA ASN A 86 -5.56 -3.94 15.84
C ASN A 86 -4.03 -4.00 16.05
N PRO A 87 -3.33 -2.85 15.98
CA PRO A 87 -1.88 -2.83 16.15
C PRO A 87 -1.51 -3.30 17.55
N THR A 88 -0.47 -4.11 17.64
CA THR A 88 0.16 -4.43 18.94
C THR A 88 0.87 -3.18 19.48
N LYS A 89 1.04 -3.07 20.80
CA LYS A 89 1.73 -1.91 21.43
C LYS A 89 3.08 -1.57 20.78
N LYS A 90 3.85 -2.58 20.39
CA LYS A 90 5.13 -2.41 19.69
C LYS A 90 4.97 -1.76 18.30
N GLN A 91 3.89 -2.08 17.59
CA GLN A 91 3.60 -1.50 16.28
C GLN A 91 3.09 -0.07 16.40
N GLU A 92 2.34 0.27 17.45
CA GLU A 92 1.95 1.65 17.75
C GLU A 92 3.18 2.51 18.08
N GLU A 93 4.07 2.02 18.94
CA GLU A 93 5.34 2.70 19.25
C GLU A 93 6.20 2.91 18.01
N LEU A 94 6.27 1.91 17.12
CA LEU A 94 7.01 2.02 15.88
C LEU A 94 6.40 3.06 14.94
N ALA A 95 5.07 3.07 14.79
CA ALA A 95 4.36 4.05 13.96
C ALA A 95 4.58 5.47 14.49
N GLN A 96 4.49 5.68 15.81
CA GLN A 96 4.77 6.99 16.41
C GLN A 96 6.22 7.45 16.19
N LYS A 97 7.20 6.53 16.28
CA LYS A 97 8.60 6.85 15.97
C LYS A 97 8.80 7.21 14.50
N LEU A 98 8.08 6.54 13.59
CA LEU A 98 8.13 6.85 12.15
C LEU A 98 7.52 8.21 11.83
N VAL A 99 6.40 8.56 12.47
CA VAL A 99 5.78 9.90 12.32
C VAL A 99 6.76 10.98 12.81
N LYS A 100 7.33 10.82 14.01
CA LYS A 100 8.35 11.75 14.51
C LYS A 100 9.56 11.84 13.60
N PHE A 101 10.00 10.73 13.01
CA PHE A 101 11.11 10.76 12.07
C PHE A 101 10.79 11.58 10.83
N VAL A 102 9.59 11.43 10.26
CA VAL A 102 9.15 12.21 9.09
C VAL A 102 8.98 13.69 9.44
N GLU A 103 8.43 14.01 10.61
CA GLU A 103 8.28 15.39 11.08
C GLU A 103 9.62 16.11 11.26
N ASN A 104 10.66 15.38 11.65
CA ASN A 104 12.00 15.93 11.90
C ASN A 104 13.00 15.60 10.77
N ILE A 105 12.53 15.08 9.62
CA ILE A 105 13.41 14.66 8.53
C ILE A 105 14.13 15.84 7.90
N ASP A 106 13.46 16.99 7.82
CA ASP A 106 14.04 18.23 7.30
C ASP A 106 15.19 18.71 8.19
N GLU A 107 15.12 18.49 9.50
CA GLU A 107 16.18 18.85 10.45
C GLU A 107 17.41 17.95 10.28
N ILE A 108 17.20 16.65 10.03
CA ILE A 108 18.26 15.67 9.75
C ILE A 108 18.90 15.95 8.39
N LEU A 109 18.10 16.18 7.34
CA LEU A 109 18.59 16.47 5.99
C LEU A 109 19.29 17.84 5.93
N SER A 110 18.79 18.83 6.67
CA SER A 110 19.47 20.12 6.84
C SER A 110 20.77 19.98 7.63
N ALA A 111 20.82 19.07 8.60
CA ALA A 111 22.05 18.76 9.33
C ALA A 111 23.09 18.09 8.41
N ASP A 112 22.71 17.16 7.54
CA ASP A 112 23.62 16.59 6.53
C ASP A 112 24.22 17.68 5.63
N TYR A 113 23.43 18.65 5.18
CA TYR A 113 23.93 19.78 4.40
C TYR A 113 24.93 20.64 5.19
N ARG A 114 24.67 20.84 6.50
CA ARG A 114 25.62 21.52 7.40
C ARG A 114 26.90 20.71 7.58
N PHE A 115 26.83 19.40 7.80
CA PHE A 115 28.00 18.54 7.97
C PHE A 115 28.86 18.45 6.70
N LEU A 116 28.24 18.45 5.51
CA LEU A 116 28.95 18.43 4.23
C LEU A 116 29.64 19.77 3.92
N ASN A 117 29.08 20.89 4.36
CA ASN A 117 29.64 22.23 4.11
C ASN A 117 30.62 22.72 5.19
N ILE A 118 30.81 22.00 6.30
CA ILE A 118 31.82 22.33 7.33
C ILE A 118 33.26 22.20 6.78
N SER A 119 33.45 21.46 5.69
CA SER A 119 34.76 21.28 5.03
C SER A 119 35.13 22.34 3.99
N GLU A 120 34.29 23.36 3.76
CA GLU A 120 34.54 24.42 2.76
C GLU A 120 34.84 25.83 3.36
N GLU A 121 35.05 25.95 4.68
CA GLU A 121 35.60 27.18 5.31
C GLU A 121 37.08 27.07 5.69
#